data_AF-A0A960FAT6-F1
#
_entry.id   AF-A0A960FAT6-F1
#
_cell.length_a   1.000
_cell.length_b   1.000
_cell.length_c   1.000
_cell.angle_alpha   90.00
_cell.angle_beta   90.00
_cell.angle_gamma   90.00
#
_symmetry.space_group_name_H-M   'P 1'
#
loop_
_entity.id
_entity.type
_entity.pdbx_description
1 polymer ?
#
loop_
_entity_poly.entity_id
_entity_poly.type
_entity_poly.pdbx_seq_one_letter_code
_entity_poly.pdbx_strand_id
1 'polypeptide(L)'
;MSTAARISVEGTGRHFVQDADDTVLRAALRGGVGIPYECNSGGCGSCRIQVVDGDVVDLWPDAPGRSERDRRKGLVLACQTRASSDATIRVRTSDEYCGTVAPVRQPARVITIDAVTHDMRRLVVRTEGPARFEPGQYLSLFVPGLAAPRCYSMANLANDDGDWELIVRRVPGGRATTAVFEALTVGDTVEVDGPYGLATLRPGVDRDLVCVAGGSGLAPMLSIARGAQAAGLLDRHRLHFFYGARTPADVCGGSELEQLGGFGTSVLFHPVVSTPADVHGQPWDGATGFVHETACAALADRLSDVEWYCAGPPPMTQALQQVLVVDHLVPVGQVHYDRFF
;
A
#
# COMPACT_ATOMS: atom_id res chain seq x y z
N MET A 1 26.04 13.68 16.20
CA MET A 1 25.74 12.62 15.21
C MET A 1 24.89 11.61 15.94
N SER A 2 23.63 11.41 15.54
CA SER A 2 22.79 10.38 16.16
C SER A 2 23.43 9.03 15.85
N THR A 3 23.81 8.30 16.89
CA THR A 3 24.35 6.95 16.79
C THR A 3 23.20 5.96 16.68
N ALA A 4 23.48 4.77 16.13
CA ALA A 4 22.53 3.67 16.18
C ALA A 4 22.08 3.42 17.64
N ALA A 5 20.81 3.07 17.82
CA ALA A 5 20.21 2.82 19.12
C ALA A 5 19.72 1.38 19.22
N ARG A 6 19.97 0.72 20.35
CA ARG A 6 19.41 -0.60 20.64
C ARG A 6 18.01 -0.43 21.25
N ILE A 7 17.01 -1.02 20.60
CA ILE A 7 15.63 -0.99 21.07
C ILE A 7 15.25 -2.36 21.61
N SER A 8 14.81 -2.40 22.86
CA SER A 8 14.35 -3.63 23.53
C SER A 8 12.82 -3.65 23.63
N VAL A 9 12.22 -4.82 23.46
CA VAL A 9 10.77 -5.01 23.63
C VAL A 9 10.50 -5.59 25.01
N GLU A 10 9.88 -4.80 25.88
CA GLU A 10 9.62 -5.11 27.28
C GLU A 10 8.98 -6.50 27.44
N GLY A 11 9.54 -7.32 28.33
CA GLY A 11 8.98 -8.62 28.69
C GLY A 11 9.11 -9.74 27.65
N THR A 12 9.78 -9.50 26.51
CA THR A 12 9.90 -10.52 25.44
C THR A 12 11.32 -11.02 25.19
N GLY A 13 12.35 -10.33 25.67
CA GLY A 13 13.76 -10.60 25.33
C GLY A 13 14.15 -10.24 23.88
N ARG A 14 13.19 -9.88 23.02
CA ARG A 14 13.44 -9.42 21.65
C ARG A 14 14.05 -8.02 21.67
N HIS A 15 14.94 -7.77 20.72
CA HIS A 15 15.57 -6.48 20.52
C HIS A 15 16.00 -6.32 19.07
N PHE A 16 16.19 -5.07 18.64
CA PHE A 16 16.67 -4.72 17.31
C PHE A 16 17.52 -3.46 17.38
N VAL A 17 18.22 -3.14 16.29
CA VAL A 17 19.06 -1.94 16.17
C VAL A 17 18.36 -0.96 15.23
N GLN A 18 18.19 0.27 15.67
CA GLN A 18 17.68 1.37 14.86
C GLN A 18 18.85 2.25 14.42
N ASP A 19 19.05 2.35 13.11
CA ASP A 19 20.02 3.29 12.54
C ASP A 19 19.56 4.75 12.70
N ALA A 20 20.52 5.67 12.57
CA ALA A 20 20.32 7.09 12.85
C ALA A 20 19.17 7.73 12.04
N ASP A 21 18.93 7.26 10.82
CA ASP A 21 17.91 7.80 9.92
C ASP A 21 16.66 6.94 9.80
N ASP A 22 16.54 5.93 10.65
CA ASP A 22 15.42 5.03 10.62
C ASP A 22 14.34 5.38 11.66
N THR A 23 13.19 4.72 11.52
CA THR A 23 12.12 4.78 12.51
C THR A 23 12.08 3.50 13.32
N VAL A 24 11.52 3.55 14.52
CA VAL A 24 11.38 2.38 15.38
C VAL A 24 10.66 1.23 14.65
N LEU A 25 9.62 1.54 13.85
CA LEU A 25 8.91 0.51 13.08
C LEU A 25 9.80 -0.16 12.04
N ARG A 26 10.46 0.63 11.19
CA ARG A 26 11.25 0.12 10.07
C ARG A 26 12.45 -0.69 10.56
N ALA A 27 13.10 -0.21 11.62
CA ALA A 27 14.17 -0.92 12.29
C ALA A 27 13.70 -2.24 12.90
N ALA A 28 12.52 -2.25 13.53
CA ALA A 28 11.93 -3.48 14.07
C ALA A 28 11.69 -4.52 12.96
N LEU A 29 11.03 -4.12 11.87
CA LEU A 29 10.71 -5.01 10.75
C LEU A 29 11.99 -5.52 10.05
N ARG A 30 13.00 -4.67 9.87
CA ARG A 30 14.31 -5.07 9.34
C ARG A 30 15.04 -6.03 10.26
N GLY A 31 14.89 -5.86 11.57
CA GLY A 31 15.41 -6.77 12.60
C GLY A 31 14.56 -8.04 12.82
N GLY A 32 13.53 -8.28 12.00
CA GLY A 32 12.65 -9.45 12.15
C GLY A 32 11.76 -9.40 13.40
N VAL A 33 11.50 -8.21 13.94
CA VAL A 33 10.60 -7.96 15.07
C VAL A 33 9.29 -7.39 14.57
N GLY A 34 8.32 -8.28 14.34
CA GLY A 34 6.99 -7.90 13.85
C GLY A 34 6.20 -7.11 14.87
N ILE A 35 5.88 -5.86 14.52
CA ILE A 35 5.04 -4.92 15.29
C ILE A 35 3.82 -4.57 14.44
N PRO A 36 2.60 -4.43 15.01
CA PRO A 36 1.42 -4.06 14.25
C PRO A 36 1.64 -2.80 13.40
N TYR A 37 1.33 -2.84 12.10
CA TYR A 37 1.41 -1.68 11.22
C TYR A 37 0.54 -1.88 9.97
N GLU A 38 0.30 -0.80 9.24
CA GLU A 38 -0.40 -0.84 7.95
C GLU A 38 0.24 0.14 6.97
N CYS A 39 0.16 1.45 7.23
CA CYS A 39 0.52 2.49 6.25
C CYS A 39 2.00 2.94 6.22
N ASN A 40 2.75 2.74 7.32
CA ASN A 40 4.11 3.29 7.51
C ASN A 40 4.24 4.81 7.23
N SER A 41 3.14 5.57 7.33
CA SER A 41 3.06 7.00 6.97
C SER A 41 2.47 7.89 8.06
N GLY A 42 2.13 7.35 9.23
CA GLY A 42 1.55 8.12 10.34
C GLY A 42 0.02 8.28 10.30
N GLY A 43 -0.66 7.71 9.28
CA GLY A 43 -2.10 7.85 9.10
C GLY A 43 -2.98 6.83 9.83
N CYS A 44 -2.59 5.55 9.84
CA CYS A 44 -3.48 4.47 10.30
C CYS A 44 -3.60 4.29 11.83
N GLY A 45 -2.58 4.69 12.60
CA GLY A 45 -2.54 4.47 14.06
C GLY A 45 -2.31 3.02 14.52
N SER A 46 -2.06 2.05 13.62
CA SER A 46 -1.85 0.64 13.99
C SER A 46 -0.54 0.41 14.76
N CYS A 47 0.51 1.17 14.45
CA CYS A 47 1.85 1.03 15.05
C CYS A 47 2.05 1.77 16.37
N ARG A 48 0.99 1.89 17.18
CA ARG A 48 1.08 2.54 18.49
C ARG A 48 1.94 1.71 19.44
N ILE A 49 2.91 2.38 20.07
CA ILE A 49 3.80 1.80 21.07
C ILE A 49 3.82 2.70 22.31
N GLN A 50 4.16 2.12 23.45
CA GLN A 50 4.52 2.87 24.64
C GLN A 50 6.04 2.88 24.79
N VAL A 51 6.63 4.04 25.03
CA VAL A 51 8.03 4.16 25.46
C VAL A 51 8.06 3.93 26.97
N VAL A 52 8.82 2.93 27.41
CA VAL A 52 8.98 2.56 28.82
C VAL A 52 10.20 3.24 29.42
N ASP A 53 11.30 3.27 28.67
CA ASP A 53 12.58 3.85 29.06
C ASP A 53 13.34 4.34 27.82
N GLY A 54 14.23 5.33 28.00
CA GLY A 54 14.99 5.96 26.93
C GLY A 54 14.30 7.16 26.27
N ASP A 55 15.07 7.89 25.45
CA ASP A 55 14.64 9.12 24.80
C ASP A 55 14.26 8.87 23.34
N VAL A 56 13.15 9.48 22.90
CA VAL A 56 12.67 9.40 21.52
C VAL A 56 12.33 10.77 20.96
N VAL A 57 12.43 10.88 19.64
CA VAL A 57 12.03 12.02 18.84
C VAL A 57 10.76 11.66 18.06
N ASP A 58 9.73 12.48 18.20
CA ASP A 58 8.53 12.42 17.38
C ASP A 58 8.77 13.17 16.06
N LEU A 59 8.79 12.44 14.96
CA LEU A 59 9.07 12.97 13.63
C LEU A 59 7.86 13.72 13.05
N TRP A 60 6.66 13.48 13.58
CA TRP A 60 5.45 14.16 13.16
C TRP A 60 4.42 14.22 14.31
N PRO A 61 4.53 15.22 15.21
CA PRO A 61 3.66 15.35 16.38
C PRO A 61 2.15 15.42 16.07
N ASP A 62 1.82 15.99 14.91
CA ASP A 62 0.46 16.18 14.41
C ASP A 62 -0.02 15.04 13.50
N ALA A 63 0.69 13.90 13.48
CA ALA A 63 0.29 12.76 12.68
C ALA A 63 -1.17 12.35 12.98
N PRO A 64 -2.03 12.21 11.95
CA PRO A 64 -3.47 12.02 12.14
C PRO A 64 -3.81 10.65 12.74
N GLY A 65 -2.95 9.64 12.56
CA GLY A 65 -3.12 8.32 13.16
C GLY A 65 -2.83 8.29 14.67
N ARG A 66 -2.32 9.38 15.26
CA ARG A 66 -2.15 9.52 16.70
C ARG A 66 -3.36 10.24 17.26
N SER A 67 -4.23 9.53 17.98
CA SER A 67 -5.42 10.15 18.58
C SER A 67 -5.06 11.03 19.79
N GLU A 68 -5.97 11.92 20.18
CA GLU A 68 -5.82 12.70 21.42
C GLU A 68 -5.73 11.80 22.66
N ARG A 69 -6.44 10.66 22.65
CA ARG A 69 -6.34 9.65 23.71
C ARG A 69 -4.93 9.05 23.78
N ASP A 70 -4.31 8.80 22.64
CA ASP A 70 -2.94 8.27 22.57
C ASP A 70 -1.94 9.27 23.12
N ARG A 71 -2.08 10.56 22.77
CA ARG A 71 -1.25 11.65 23.31
C ARG A 71 -1.33 11.72 24.83
N ARG A 72 -2.54 11.70 25.41
CA ARG A 72 -2.75 11.71 26.87
C ARG A 72 -2.14 10.50 27.59
N LYS A 73 -2.07 9.36 26.90
CA LYS A 73 -1.46 8.13 27.43
C LYS A 73 0.04 8.03 27.18
N GLY A 74 0.65 9.04 26.56
CA GLY A 74 2.06 9.01 26.19
C GLY A 74 2.40 7.96 25.12
N LEU A 75 1.40 7.48 24.36
CA LEU A 75 1.64 6.55 23.26
C LEU A 75 2.15 7.31 22.04
N VAL A 76 3.09 6.71 21.31
CA VAL A 76 3.68 7.25 20.09
C VAL A 76 3.47 6.29 18.92
N LEU A 77 3.64 6.77 17.68
CA LEU A 77 3.57 5.94 16.48
C LEU A 77 4.97 5.47 16.10
N ALA A 78 5.24 4.16 16.13
CA ALA A 78 6.57 3.63 15.82
C ALA A 78 7.08 4.03 14.43
N CYS A 79 6.19 4.20 13.44
CA CYS A 79 6.57 4.69 12.10
C CYS A 79 6.94 6.18 12.04
N GLN A 80 6.59 6.97 13.07
CA GLN A 80 6.90 8.40 13.19
C GLN A 80 7.76 8.68 14.44
N THR A 81 8.45 7.66 14.96
CA THR A 81 9.28 7.77 16.16
C THR A 81 10.69 7.31 15.83
N ARG A 82 11.68 8.03 16.33
CA ARG A 82 13.10 7.67 16.27
C ARG A 82 13.69 7.74 17.67
N ALA A 83 14.37 6.70 18.12
CA ALA A 83 15.10 6.73 19.38
C ALA A 83 16.37 7.58 19.25
N SER A 84 16.64 8.41 20.26
CA SER A 84 17.88 9.21 20.39
C SER A 84 18.90 8.60 21.34
N SER A 85 18.49 7.57 22.09
CA SER A 85 19.33 6.72 22.95
C SER A 85 18.81 5.28 22.89
N ASP A 86 19.51 4.34 23.53
CA ASP A 86 18.95 3.01 23.76
C ASP A 86 17.62 3.15 24.50
N ALA A 87 16.62 2.39 24.06
CA ALA A 87 15.25 2.56 24.54
C ALA A 87 14.55 1.22 24.74
N THR A 88 13.58 1.21 25.65
CA THR A 88 12.68 0.08 25.86
C THR A 88 11.26 0.49 25.46
N ILE A 89 10.64 -0.32 24.61
CA ILE A 89 9.25 -0.11 24.17
C ILE A 89 8.37 -1.26 24.64
N ARG A 90 7.09 -0.96 24.87
CA ARG A 90 6.04 -1.95 25.12
C ARG A 90 5.09 -1.98 23.94
N VAL A 91 4.98 -3.15 23.32
CA VAL A 91 4.10 -3.42 22.18
C VAL A 91 3.88 -4.93 22.04
N ARG A 92 2.72 -5.34 21.53
CA ARG A 92 2.51 -6.73 21.13
C ARG A 92 3.35 -7.02 19.89
N THR A 93 4.13 -8.10 19.93
CA THR A 93 4.82 -8.59 18.74
C THR A 93 4.19 -9.88 18.25
N SER A 94 4.30 -10.12 16.95
CA SER A 94 3.79 -11.32 16.28
C SER A 94 4.49 -11.47 14.95
N ASP A 95 4.79 -12.70 14.56
CA ASP A 95 5.45 -12.97 13.28
C ASP A 95 4.50 -12.73 12.09
N GLU A 96 3.18 -12.63 12.34
CA GLU A 96 2.18 -12.21 11.33
C GLU A 96 2.41 -10.79 10.80
N TYR A 97 3.16 -9.96 11.55
CA TYR A 97 3.54 -8.62 11.14
C TYR A 97 4.89 -8.56 10.41
N CYS A 98 5.58 -9.70 10.26
CA CYS A 98 6.78 -9.78 9.43
C CYS A 98 6.37 -10.15 8.01
N GLY A 99 6.82 -9.37 7.02
CA GLY A 99 6.75 -9.80 5.62
C GLY A 99 7.71 -10.98 5.37
N THR A 100 7.49 -11.71 4.27
CA THR A 100 8.39 -12.80 3.85
C THR A 100 9.77 -12.32 3.40
N VAL A 101 9.86 -11.05 2.99
CA VAL A 101 11.10 -10.36 2.63
C VAL A 101 11.34 -9.22 3.61
N ALA A 102 12.53 -9.19 4.22
CA ALA A 102 12.91 -8.10 5.10
C ALA A 102 13.14 -6.79 4.31
N PRO A 103 12.70 -5.63 4.82
CA PRO A 103 12.84 -4.37 4.12
C PRO A 103 14.30 -3.91 4.04
N VAL A 104 14.75 -3.54 2.84
CA VAL A 104 16.09 -3.03 2.57
C VAL A 104 16.00 -1.64 1.98
N ARG A 105 16.75 -0.69 2.56
CA ARG A 105 16.97 0.63 1.98
C ARG A 105 18.15 0.58 1.02
N GLN A 106 17.94 1.02 -0.20
CA GLN A 106 18.96 0.98 -1.26
C GLN A 106 18.73 2.06 -2.33
N PRO A 107 19.81 2.52 -2.99
CA PRO A 107 19.69 3.45 -4.11
C PRO A 107 19.01 2.77 -5.31
N ALA A 108 18.26 3.57 -6.07
CA ALA A 108 17.64 3.16 -7.31
C ALA A 108 17.76 4.27 -8.37
N ARG A 109 17.73 3.89 -9.64
CA ARG A 109 17.70 4.82 -10.78
C ARG A 109 16.32 4.91 -11.38
N VAL A 110 15.87 6.11 -11.72
CA VAL A 110 14.63 6.30 -12.47
C VAL A 110 14.83 5.80 -13.90
N ILE A 111 14.04 4.80 -14.30
CA ILE A 111 14.11 4.19 -15.64
C ILE A 111 13.01 4.74 -16.54
N THR A 112 11.83 4.99 -15.99
CA THR A 112 10.66 5.37 -16.79
C THR A 112 9.73 6.26 -16.00
N ILE A 113 9.16 7.27 -16.67
CA ILE A 113 8.08 8.12 -16.16
C ILE A 113 7.06 8.31 -17.30
N ASP A 114 6.02 7.48 -17.33
CA ASP A 114 4.98 7.53 -18.37
C ASP A 114 3.66 8.08 -17.82
N ALA A 115 2.87 8.71 -18.67
CA ALA A 115 1.49 9.07 -18.33
C ALA A 115 0.60 7.83 -18.31
N VAL A 116 -0.16 7.64 -17.21
CA VAL A 116 -1.25 6.66 -17.13
C VAL A 116 -2.58 7.36 -17.42
N THR A 117 -2.79 8.50 -16.78
CA THR A 117 -3.89 9.44 -17.04
C THR A 117 -3.33 10.87 -17.02
N HIS A 118 -4.21 11.86 -17.13
CA HIS A 118 -3.83 13.26 -16.96
C HIS A 118 -3.21 13.56 -15.58
N ASP A 119 -3.66 12.87 -14.52
CA ASP A 119 -3.22 13.06 -13.13
C ASP A 119 -2.49 11.86 -12.53
N MET A 120 -2.13 10.83 -13.32
CA MET A 120 -1.35 9.69 -12.86
C MET A 120 -0.11 9.43 -13.73
N ARG A 121 0.97 8.99 -13.08
CA ARG A 121 2.23 8.60 -13.70
C ARG A 121 2.62 7.19 -13.31
N ARG A 122 3.08 6.41 -14.28
CA ARG A 122 3.80 5.16 -14.07
C ARG A 122 5.27 5.52 -13.87
N LEU A 123 5.81 5.22 -12.70
CA LEU A 123 7.20 5.45 -12.35
C LEU A 123 7.88 4.10 -12.17
N VAL A 124 8.91 3.81 -12.95
CA VAL A 124 9.76 2.63 -12.76
C VAL A 124 11.11 3.07 -12.24
N VAL A 125 11.53 2.50 -11.11
CA VAL A 125 12.87 2.68 -10.56
C VAL A 125 13.58 1.33 -10.47
N ARG A 126 14.89 1.32 -10.75
CA ARG A 126 15.70 0.09 -10.77
C ARG A 126 16.79 0.10 -9.72
N THR A 127 16.81 -0.94 -8.90
CA THR A 127 17.90 -1.22 -7.94
C THR A 127 19.00 -2.05 -8.60
N GLU A 128 20.20 -2.10 -8.01
CA GLU A 128 21.30 -2.93 -8.53
C GLU A 128 20.99 -4.43 -8.41
N GLY A 129 20.31 -4.82 -7.33
CA GLY A 129 19.88 -6.18 -7.08
C GLY A 129 18.40 -6.43 -7.43
N PRO A 130 17.98 -7.70 -7.33
CA PRO A 130 16.61 -8.10 -7.62
C PRO A 130 15.57 -7.37 -6.77
N ALA A 131 14.41 -7.12 -7.36
CA ALA A 131 13.23 -6.65 -6.63
C ALA A 131 12.51 -7.87 -6.04
N ARG A 132 12.51 -7.99 -4.71
CA ARG A 132 11.87 -9.08 -3.97
C ARG A 132 10.77 -8.52 -3.09
N PHE A 133 9.53 -8.94 -3.37
CA PHE A 133 8.34 -8.53 -2.63
C PHE A 133 7.15 -9.44 -2.97
N GLU A 134 6.10 -9.39 -2.16
CA GLU A 134 4.84 -10.07 -2.43
C GLU A 134 3.86 -9.15 -3.16
N PRO A 135 3.01 -9.69 -4.05
CA PRO A 135 1.97 -8.91 -4.70
C PRO A 135 1.07 -8.20 -3.69
N GLY A 136 0.90 -6.88 -3.84
CA GLY A 136 0.15 -6.03 -2.91
C GLY A 136 1.00 -5.27 -1.87
N GLN A 137 2.30 -5.54 -1.77
CA GLN A 137 3.19 -4.75 -0.92
C GLN A 137 3.49 -3.36 -1.48
N TYR A 138 4.06 -2.51 -0.63
CA TYR A 138 4.52 -1.17 -0.98
C TYR A 138 5.96 -0.90 -0.52
N LEU A 139 6.53 0.20 -1.00
CA LEU A 139 7.83 0.71 -0.57
C LEU A 139 7.74 2.17 -0.15
N SER A 140 8.72 2.65 0.61
CA SER A 140 8.95 4.07 0.87
C SER A 140 9.93 4.63 -0.17
N LEU A 141 9.49 5.60 -0.95
CA LEU A 141 10.32 6.31 -1.94
C LEU A 141 10.87 7.60 -1.34
N PHE A 142 12.19 7.75 -1.36
CA PHE A 142 12.91 8.94 -0.97
C PHE A 142 13.32 9.71 -2.22
N VAL A 143 12.68 10.85 -2.43
CA VAL A 143 13.00 11.76 -3.54
C VAL A 143 13.94 12.85 -3.02
N PRO A 144 15.08 13.12 -3.69
CA PRO A 144 16.00 14.17 -3.30
C PRO A 144 15.31 15.53 -3.08
N GLY A 145 15.69 16.24 -2.03
CA GLY A 145 15.11 17.54 -1.66
C GLY A 145 13.78 17.47 -0.90
N LEU A 146 13.23 16.28 -0.67
CA LEU A 146 12.06 16.10 0.21
C LEU A 146 12.49 15.67 1.62
N ALA A 147 11.82 16.24 2.63
CA ALA A 147 12.15 16.00 4.02
C ALA A 147 11.70 14.62 4.54
N ALA A 148 10.72 14.00 3.88
CA ALA A 148 10.15 12.73 4.31
C ALA A 148 9.78 11.88 3.09
N PRO A 149 9.96 10.55 3.17
CA PRO A 149 9.58 9.64 2.09
C PRO A 149 8.05 9.57 1.94
N ARG A 150 7.61 8.93 0.85
CA ARG A 150 6.19 8.56 0.66
C ARG A 150 6.05 7.09 0.30
N CYS A 151 5.00 6.47 0.83
CA CYS A 151 4.68 5.07 0.53
C CYS A 151 4.00 5.00 -0.84
N TYR A 152 4.47 4.09 -1.68
CA TYR A 152 3.85 3.77 -2.96
C TYR A 152 3.82 2.25 -3.14
N SER A 153 2.64 1.72 -3.45
CA SER A 153 2.47 0.28 -3.69
C SER A 153 3.04 -0.12 -5.05
N MET A 154 3.61 -1.32 -5.10
CA MET A 154 4.14 -1.88 -6.34
C MET A 154 2.98 -2.30 -7.25
N ALA A 155 3.15 -2.08 -8.55
CA ALA A 155 2.22 -2.52 -9.59
C ALA A 155 2.70 -3.77 -10.33
N ASN A 156 4.00 -4.04 -10.33
CA ASN A 156 4.61 -5.22 -10.96
C ASN A 156 4.74 -6.39 -9.97
N LEU A 157 5.43 -7.45 -10.39
CA LEU A 157 5.82 -8.60 -9.57
C LEU A 157 7.31 -8.53 -9.22
N ALA A 158 7.70 -9.30 -8.20
CA ALA A 158 9.11 -9.56 -7.93
C ALA A 158 9.82 -10.07 -9.20
N ASN A 159 11.04 -9.59 -9.42
CA ASN A 159 11.79 -9.82 -10.64
C ASN A 159 13.31 -9.75 -10.38
N ASP A 160 14.08 -10.32 -11.29
CA ASP A 160 15.55 -10.33 -11.22
C ASP A 160 16.19 -9.06 -11.78
N ASP A 161 15.44 -8.28 -12.58
CA ASP A 161 15.92 -7.04 -13.20
C ASP A 161 16.07 -5.87 -12.21
N GLY A 162 15.51 -6.00 -11.01
CA GLY A 162 15.55 -4.95 -9.98
C GLY A 162 14.50 -3.86 -10.17
N ASP A 163 13.46 -4.09 -10.98
CA ASP A 163 12.45 -3.09 -11.30
C ASP A 163 11.35 -3.00 -10.24
N TRP A 164 11.05 -1.78 -9.83
CA TRP A 164 9.95 -1.41 -8.95
C TRP A 164 9.02 -0.47 -9.71
N GLU A 165 7.85 -0.95 -10.11
CA GLU A 165 6.85 -0.19 -10.85
C GLU A 165 5.82 0.40 -9.88
N LEU A 166 5.62 1.72 -9.94
CA LEU A 166 4.72 2.47 -9.07
C LEU A 166 3.71 3.24 -9.93
N ILE A 167 2.50 3.43 -9.40
CA ILE A 167 1.51 4.35 -10.00
C ILE A 167 1.28 5.51 -9.03
N VAL A 168 1.75 6.69 -9.42
CA VAL A 168 1.72 7.90 -8.61
C VAL A 168 0.63 8.82 -9.12
N ARG A 169 -0.35 9.12 -8.26
CA ARG A 169 -1.37 10.13 -8.54
C ARG A 169 -0.95 11.51 -8.05
N ARG A 170 -1.19 12.54 -8.86
CA ARG A 170 -0.97 13.94 -8.50
C ARG A 170 -1.90 14.34 -7.37
N VAL A 171 -1.33 14.78 -6.26
CA VAL A 171 -2.07 15.44 -5.18
C VAL A 171 -1.82 16.95 -5.31
N PRO A 172 -2.85 17.80 -5.48
CA PRO A 172 -2.68 19.25 -5.51
C PRO A 172 -1.93 19.76 -4.27
N GLY A 173 -0.86 20.55 -4.48
CA GLY A 173 0.02 21.02 -3.41
C GLY A 173 0.94 19.96 -2.79
N GLY A 174 0.80 18.69 -3.17
CA GLY A 174 1.57 17.59 -2.61
C GLY A 174 3.02 17.55 -3.12
N ARG A 175 3.99 17.93 -2.28
CA ARG A 175 5.42 18.04 -2.61
C ARG A 175 6.00 16.81 -3.34
N ALA A 176 5.72 15.61 -2.86
CA ALA A 176 6.27 14.38 -3.46
C ALA A 176 5.70 14.10 -4.85
N THR A 177 4.39 14.21 -4.99
CA THR A 177 3.74 14.00 -6.30
C THR A 177 4.10 15.11 -7.28
N THR A 178 4.27 16.36 -6.83
CA THR A 178 4.84 17.45 -7.64
C THR A 178 6.23 17.05 -8.16
N ALA A 179 7.10 16.57 -7.28
CA ALA A 179 8.45 16.19 -7.68
C ALA A 179 8.46 15.07 -8.73
N VAL A 180 7.61 14.05 -8.59
CA VAL A 180 7.48 12.99 -9.60
C VAL A 180 7.00 13.52 -10.95
N PHE A 181 6.11 14.51 -10.95
CA PHE A 181 5.52 15.04 -12.18
C PHE A 181 6.37 16.11 -12.87
N GLU A 182 7.13 16.89 -12.11
CA GLU A 182 7.71 18.15 -12.59
C GLU A 182 9.23 18.23 -12.42
N ALA A 183 9.82 17.42 -11.51
CA ALA A 183 11.24 17.55 -11.16
C ALA A 183 12.07 16.30 -11.46
N LEU A 184 11.52 15.10 -11.26
CA LEU A 184 12.23 13.85 -11.55
C LEU A 184 12.32 13.63 -13.06
N THR A 185 13.49 13.16 -13.48
CA THR A 185 13.82 12.81 -14.86
C THR A 185 14.41 11.40 -14.93
N VAL A 186 14.31 10.78 -16.10
CA VAL A 186 14.95 9.47 -16.33
C VAL A 186 16.46 9.59 -16.16
N GLY A 187 17.03 8.67 -15.39
CA GLY A 187 18.45 8.65 -15.01
C GLY A 187 18.74 9.18 -13.60
N ASP A 188 17.81 9.94 -13.00
CA ASP A 188 17.96 10.45 -11.64
C ASP A 188 18.10 9.32 -10.61
N THR A 189 18.80 9.62 -9.52
CA THR A 189 18.97 8.70 -8.39
C THR A 189 17.98 9.04 -7.29
N VAL A 190 17.27 8.02 -6.81
CA VAL A 190 16.36 8.05 -5.66
C VAL A 190 16.76 6.93 -4.70
N GLU A 191 16.13 6.86 -3.53
CA GLU A 191 16.25 5.66 -2.68
C GLU A 191 14.88 5.01 -2.49
N VAL A 192 14.89 3.68 -2.47
CA VAL A 192 13.73 2.86 -2.08
C VAL A 192 14.04 2.18 -0.76
N ASP A 193 13.04 2.06 0.10
CA ASP A 193 13.10 1.27 1.33
C ASP A 193 11.85 0.39 1.39
N GLY A 194 12.03 -0.92 1.37
CA GLY A 194 10.94 -1.88 1.32
C GLY A 194 11.42 -3.30 1.02
N PRO A 195 10.49 -4.26 0.91
CA PRO A 195 9.04 -4.05 0.89
C PRO A 195 8.40 -3.95 2.30
N TYR A 196 7.22 -3.34 2.34
CA TYR A 196 6.35 -3.19 3.50
C TYR A 196 4.90 -3.55 3.13
N GLY A 197 4.08 -3.79 4.14
CA GLY A 197 2.65 -4.07 3.96
C GLY A 197 2.31 -5.56 4.07
N LEU A 198 1.09 -5.82 4.52
CA LEU A 198 0.59 -7.17 4.86
C LEU A 198 -0.65 -7.57 4.05
N ALA A 199 -1.21 -6.63 3.27
CA ALA A 199 -2.35 -6.84 2.38
C ALA A 199 -1.87 -7.48 1.06
N THR A 200 -1.34 -8.69 1.16
CA THR A 200 -0.69 -9.41 0.06
C THR A 200 -1.53 -10.55 -0.46
N LEU A 201 -1.31 -10.95 -1.73
CA LEU A 201 -2.00 -12.08 -2.36
C LEU A 201 -1.88 -13.34 -1.48
N ARG A 202 -2.99 -14.07 -1.35
CA ARG A 202 -3.06 -15.36 -0.69
C ARG A 202 -3.08 -16.47 -1.75
N PRO A 203 -1.93 -17.08 -2.11
CA PRO A 203 -1.88 -18.04 -3.23
C PRO A 203 -2.57 -19.37 -2.92
N GLY A 204 -2.86 -19.66 -1.65
CA GLY A 204 -3.49 -20.91 -1.22
C GLY A 204 -5.01 -20.86 -1.10
N VAL A 205 -5.66 -19.77 -1.50
CA VAL A 205 -7.12 -19.65 -1.41
C VAL A 205 -7.78 -20.32 -2.60
N ASP A 206 -8.85 -21.06 -2.32
CA ASP A 206 -9.66 -21.78 -3.31
C ASP A 206 -11.01 -21.07 -3.49
N ARG A 207 -10.97 -19.83 -3.99
CA ARG A 207 -12.13 -18.95 -4.16
C ARG A 207 -11.90 -17.92 -5.27
N ASP A 208 -13.00 -17.39 -5.81
CA ASP A 208 -12.95 -16.24 -6.72
C ASP A 208 -12.30 -15.04 -6.01
N LEU A 209 -11.59 -14.20 -6.76
CA LEU A 209 -10.88 -13.04 -6.27
C LEU A 209 -11.63 -11.76 -6.65
N VAL A 210 -11.65 -10.80 -5.75
CA VAL A 210 -12.23 -9.47 -5.99
C VAL A 210 -11.18 -8.41 -5.68
N CYS A 211 -10.77 -7.67 -6.69
CA CYS A 211 -9.96 -6.47 -6.53
C CYS A 211 -10.85 -5.24 -6.63
N VAL A 212 -10.79 -4.36 -5.62
CA VAL A 212 -11.44 -3.04 -5.65
C VAL A 212 -10.39 -1.96 -5.54
N ALA A 213 -10.24 -1.18 -6.62
CA ALA A 213 -9.28 -0.09 -6.71
C ALA A 213 -9.97 1.26 -6.89
N GLY A 214 -9.38 2.32 -6.31
CA GLY A 214 -9.77 3.70 -6.58
C GLY A 214 -8.55 4.59 -6.83
N GLY A 215 -8.49 5.26 -7.99
CA GLY A 215 -7.35 6.09 -8.39
C GLY A 215 -6.03 5.32 -8.40
N SER A 216 -5.00 5.81 -7.71
CA SER A 216 -3.70 5.11 -7.61
C SER A 216 -3.76 3.77 -6.88
N GLY A 217 -4.89 3.42 -6.23
CA GLY A 217 -5.16 2.06 -5.75
C GLY A 217 -5.12 1.00 -6.87
N LEU A 218 -5.07 1.43 -8.14
CA LEU A 218 -4.77 0.58 -9.28
C LEU A 218 -3.46 -0.21 -9.11
N ALA A 219 -2.38 0.42 -8.62
CA ALA A 219 -1.06 -0.22 -8.53
C ALA A 219 -1.09 -1.56 -7.78
N PRO A 220 -1.42 -1.59 -6.48
CA PRO A 220 -1.39 -2.85 -5.73
C PRO A 220 -2.36 -3.87 -6.31
N MET A 221 -3.51 -3.44 -6.86
CA MET A 221 -4.47 -4.37 -7.45
C MET A 221 -3.96 -4.98 -8.77
N LEU A 222 -3.23 -4.24 -9.60
CA LEU A 222 -2.53 -4.81 -10.76
C LEU A 222 -1.48 -5.82 -10.32
N SER A 223 -0.74 -5.54 -9.24
CA SER A 223 0.23 -6.49 -8.69
C SER A 223 -0.46 -7.77 -8.22
N ILE A 224 -1.56 -7.66 -7.46
CA ILE A 224 -2.40 -8.81 -7.03
C ILE A 224 -2.91 -9.60 -8.25
N ALA A 225 -3.47 -8.94 -9.26
CA ALA A 225 -4.00 -9.59 -10.46
C ALA A 225 -2.92 -10.36 -11.24
N ARG A 226 -1.77 -9.72 -11.46
CA ARG A 226 -0.58 -10.35 -12.08
C ARG A 226 -0.09 -11.53 -11.23
N GLY A 227 -0.10 -11.39 -9.91
CA GLY A 227 0.32 -12.44 -8.98
C GLY A 227 -0.61 -13.63 -8.99
N ALA A 228 -1.93 -13.39 -9.08
CA ALA A 228 -2.94 -14.44 -9.18
C ALA A 228 -2.77 -15.26 -10.47
N GLN A 229 -2.44 -14.59 -11.59
CA GLN A 229 -2.07 -15.28 -12.81
C GLN A 229 -0.81 -16.13 -12.62
N ALA A 230 0.26 -15.54 -12.09
CA ALA A 230 1.53 -16.24 -11.90
C ALA A 230 1.41 -17.45 -10.95
N ALA A 231 0.50 -17.39 -9.98
CA ALA A 231 0.18 -18.50 -9.07
C ALA A 231 -0.77 -19.55 -9.67
N GLY A 232 -1.24 -19.38 -10.91
CA GLY A 232 -2.20 -20.29 -11.56
C GLY A 232 -3.59 -20.29 -10.93
N LEU A 233 -3.98 -19.21 -10.23
CA LEU A 233 -5.31 -19.08 -9.64
C LEU A 233 -6.36 -18.80 -10.73
N LEU A 234 -5.98 -18.06 -11.77
CA LEU A 234 -6.89 -17.67 -12.85
C LEU A 234 -7.27 -18.82 -13.81
N ASP A 235 -6.63 -19.98 -13.65
CA ASP A 235 -6.99 -21.23 -14.35
C ASP A 235 -8.21 -21.92 -13.72
N ARG A 236 -8.51 -21.59 -12.45
CA ARG A 236 -9.55 -22.25 -11.64
C ARG A 236 -10.59 -21.29 -11.08
N HIS A 237 -10.23 -20.02 -10.93
CA HIS A 237 -11.04 -18.99 -10.28
C HIS A 237 -11.19 -17.77 -11.18
N ARG A 238 -12.25 -17.01 -10.92
CA ARG A 238 -12.48 -15.72 -11.58
C ARG A 238 -11.88 -14.60 -10.74
N LEU A 239 -11.33 -13.60 -11.43
CA LEU A 239 -10.92 -12.33 -10.87
C LEU A 239 -11.90 -11.25 -11.33
N HIS A 240 -12.64 -10.68 -10.38
CA HIS A 240 -13.46 -9.49 -10.60
C HIS A 240 -12.66 -8.25 -10.20
N PHE A 241 -12.32 -7.41 -11.18
CA PHE A 241 -11.57 -6.19 -10.98
C PHE A 241 -12.48 -4.97 -11.09
N PHE A 242 -12.92 -4.43 -9.96
CA PHE A 242 -13.72 -3.22 -9.89
C PHE A 242 -12.82 -1.99 -9.75
N TYR A 243 -12.97 -1.02 -10.65
CA TYR A 243 -12.15 0.20 -10.65
C TYR A 243 -13.03 1.44 -10.56
N GLY A 244 -12.90 2.17 -9.45
CA GLY A 244 -13.58 3.44 -9.20
C GLY A 244 -12.79 4.62 -9.75
N ALA A 245 -13.39 5.31 -10.71
CA ALA A 245 -12.91 6.54 -11.32
C ALA A 245 -13.89 7.70 -11.06
N ARG A 246 -13.42 8.95 -11.18
CA ARG A 246 -14.33 10.09 -11.04
C ARG A 246 -15.06 10.37 -12.35
N THR A 247 -14.33 10.55 -13.45
CA THR A 247 -14.91 10.71 -14.81
C THR A 247 -14.47 9.59 -15.75
N PRO A 248 -15.05 9.46 -16.95
CA PRO A 248 -14.60 8.50 -17.96
C PRO A 248 -13.11 8.64 -18.31
N ALA A 249 -12.59 9.87 -18.36
CA ALA A 249 -11.17 10.15 -18.61
C ALA A 249 -10.23 9.69 -17.48
N ASP A 250 -10.77 9.36 -16.31
CA ASP A 250 -10.02 8.82 -15.16
C ASP A 250 -10.00 7.28 -15.15
N VAL A 251 -10.73 6.61 -16.07
CA VAL A 251 -10.75 5.15 -16.19
C VAL A 251 -9.45 4.66 -16.83
N CYS A 252 -8.74 3.78 -16.13
CA CYS A 252 -7.48 3.18 -16.60
C CYS A 252 -7.30 1.77 -16.02
N GLY A 253 -6.22 1.08 -16.40
CA GLY A 253 -5.93 -0.29 -15.95
C GLY A 253 -6.48 -1.39 -16.86
N GLY A 254 -7.43 -1.07 -17.75
CA GLY A 254 -8.01 -2.03 -18.70
C GLY A 254 -6.95 -2.63 -19.62
N SER A 255 -6.08 -1.82 -20.21
CA SER A 255 -4.98 -2.26 -21.08
C SER A 255 -3.99 -3.20 -20.38
N GLU A 256 -3.75 -2.99 -19.10
CA GLU A 256 -2.86 -3.82 -18.29
C GLU A 256 -3.53 -5.16 -17.93
N LEU A 257 -4.85 -5.15 -17.71
CA LEU A 257 -5.63 -6.37 -17.46
C LEU A 257 -5.84 -7.18 -18.74
N GLU A 258 -5.93 -6.55 -19.91
CA GLU A 258 -6.00 -7.22 -21.22
C GLU A 258 -4.79 -8.11 -21.51
N GLN A 259 -3.64 -7.80 -20.90
CA GLN A 259 -2.43 -8.61 -20.99
C GLN A 259 -2.49 -9.89 -20.15
N LEU A 260 -3.49 -10.01 -19.26
CA LEU A 260 -3.70 -11.20 -18.45
C LEU A 260 -4.45 -12.28 -19.25
N GLY A 261 -4.01 -13.52 -19.08
CA GLY A 261 -4.70 -14.70 -19.59
C GLY A 261 -6.13 -14.75 -19.04
N GLY A 262 -7.08 -15.03 -19.93
CA GLY A 262 -8.49 -15.11 -19.56
C GLY A 262 -9.20 -13.76 -19.41
N PHE A 263 -8.62 -12.65 -19.86
CA PHE A 263 -9.36 -11.39 -19.98
C PHE A 263 -10.67 -11.57 -20.76
N GLY A 264 -11.76 -11.05 -20.20
CA GLY A 264 -13.12 -11.23 -20.72
C GLY A 264 -13.79 -12.56 -20.35
N THR A 265 -13.09 -13.49 -19.68
CA THR A 265 -13.63 -14.79 -19.25
C THR A 265 -13.42 -15.02 -17.75
N SER A 266 -12.19 -15.32 -17.33
CA SER A 266 -11.80 -15.45 -15.92
C SER A 266 -11.37 -14.11 -15.31
N VAL A 267 -10.81 -13.17 -16.09
CA VAL A 267 -10.50 -11.80 -15.63
C VAL A 267 -11.56 -10.85 -16.16
N LEU A 268 -12.31 -10.23 -15.27
CA LEU A 268 -13.42 -9.34 -15.59
C LEU A 268 -13.14 -7.94 -15.07
N PHE A 269 -13.12 -6.96 -15.97
CA PHE A 269 -12.92 -5.56 -15.61
C PHE A 269 -14.25 -4.82 -15.53
N HIS A 270 -14.51 -4.20 -14.38
CA HIS A 270 -15.74 -3.47 -14.05
C HIS A 270 -15.41 -2.02 -13.68
N PRO A 271 -15.22 -1.14 -14.67
CA PRO A 271 -15.00 0.27 -14.38
C PRO A 271 -16.30 0.96 -13.94
N VAL A 272 -16.20 1.82 -12.93
CA VAL A 272 -17.32 2.55 -12.33
C VAL A 272 -16.95 4.03 -12.23
N VAL A 273 -17.80 4.92 -12.73
CA VAL A 273 -17.58 6.38 -12.65
C VAL A 273 -18.57 7.05 -11.69
N SER A 274 -18.07 7.89 -10.80
CA SER A 274 -18.95 8.65 -9.89
C SER A 274 -19.58 9.89 -10.53
N THR A 275 -19.01 10.37 -11.64
CA THR A 275 -19.43 11.61 -12.32
C THR A 275 -19.38 11.37 -13.85
N PRO A 276 -20.43 10.73 -14.42
CA PRO A 276 -20.45 10.34 -15.83
C PRO A 276 -20.59 11.53 -16.78
N ALA A 277 -21.16 12.65 -16.32
CA ALA A 277 -21.21 13.89 -17.08
C ALA A 277 -19.92 14.68 -16.82
N ASP A 278 -18.91 14.49 -17.69
CA ASP A 278 -17.73 15.35 -17.66
C ASP A 278 -17.96 16.64 -18.48
N VAL A 279 -17.06 17.62 -18.29
CA VAL A 279 -17.01 18.86 -19.07
C VAL A 279 -16.51 18.66 -20.51
N HIS A 280 -16.10 17.44 -20.88
CA HIS A 280 -15.52 17.10 -22.18
C HIS A 280 -16.50 16.34 -23.10
N GLY A 281 -17.68 15.98 -22.60
CA GLY A 281 -18.74 15.31 -23.35
C GLY A 281 -18.44 13.86 -23.74
N GLN A 282 -17.53 13.16 -23.05
CA GLN A 282 -17.30 11.74 -23.36
C GLN A 282 -18.52 10.91 -22.93
N PRO A 283 -19.17 10.18 -23.86
CA PRO A 283 -20.29 9.32 -23.50
C PRO A 283 -19.81 8.17 -22.61
N TRP A 284 -20.54 7.91 -21.53
CA TRP A 284 -20.31 6.79 -20.63
C TRP A 284 -21.55 5.91 -20.57
N ASP A 285 -21.40 4.65 -20.97
CA ASP A 285 -22.43 3.62 -20.97
C ASP A 285 -22.21 2.54 -19.89
N GLY A 286 -21.11 2.62 -19.14
CA GLY A 286 -20.78 1.71 -18.05
C GLY A 286 -21.48 2.02 -16.72
N ALA A 287 -21.06 1.33 -15.67
CA ALA A 287 -21.62 1.50 -14.33
C ALA A 287 -21.35 2.91 -13.77
N THR A 288 -22.32 3.46 -13.03
CA THR A 288 -22.21 4.77 -12.39
C THR A 288 -22.46 4.66 -10.88
N GLY A 289 -21.89 5.58 -10.11
CA GLY A 289 -21.99 5.60 -8.65
C GLY A 289 -20.66 5.26 -7.96
N PHE A 290 -20.73 4.67 -6.77
CA PHE A 290 -19.52 4.28 -6.05
C PHE A 290 -19.15 2.82 -6.29
N VAL A 291 -17.85 2.58 -6.46
CA VAL A 291 -17.31 1.25 -6.80
C VAL A 291 -17.66 0.17 -5.77
N HIS A 292 -17.73 0.52 -4.48
CA HIS A 292 -18.07 -0.43 -3.42
C HIS A 292 -19.52 -0.93 -3.52
N GLU A 293 -20.45 -0.05 -3.86
CA GLU A 293 -21.87 -0.40 -4.07
C GLU A 293 -22.01 -1.33 -5.28
N THR A 294 -21.32 -0.99 -6.38
CA THR A 294 -21.33 -1.81 -7.59
C THR A 294 -20.72 -3.19 -7.36
N ALA A 295 -19.58 -3.26 -6.67
CA ALA A 295 -18.92 -4.52 -6.35
C ALA A 295 -19.80 -5.42 -5.47
N CYS A 296 -20.41 -4.86 -4.42
CA CYS A 296 -21.29 -5.62 -3.53
C CYS A 296 -22.58 -6.05 -4.25
N ALA A 297 -23.19 -5.19 -5.05
CA ALA A 297 -24.39 -5.52 -5.82
C ALA A 297 -24.12 -6.63 -6.87
N ALA A 298 -22.96 -6.61 -7.52
CA ALA A 298 -22.58 -7.62 -8.51
C ALA A 298 -22.37 -9.02 -7.90
N LEU A 299 -21.97 -9.10 -6.63
CA LEU A 299 -21.72 -10.34 -5.92
C LEU A 299 -22.92 -10.81 -5.07
N ALA A 300 -23.83 -9.90 -4.73
CA ALA A 300 -25.08 -10.17 -4.02
C ALA A 300 -24.87 -10.97 -2.72
N ASP A 301 -25.31 -12.22 -2.67
CA ASP A 301 -25.19 -13.13 -1.52
C ASP A 301 -23.83 -13.84 -1.42
N ARG A 302 -22.98 -13.73 -2.45
CA ARG A 302 -21.67 -14.41 -2.55
C ARG A 302 -20.52 -13.64 -1.90
N LEU A 303 -20.78 -12.62 -1.08
CA LEU A 303 -19.73 -11.77 -0.51
C LEU A 303 -18.73 -12.54 0.37
N SER A 304 -19.15 -13.65 0.99
CA SER A 304 -18.30 -14.54 1.80
C SER A 304 -17.66 -15.69 1.02
N ASP A 305 -17.97 -15.82 -0.28
CA ASP A 305 -17.47 -16.89 -1.15
C ASP A 305 -16.25 -16.44 -1.98
N VAL A 306 -15.73 -15.24 -1.72
CA VAL A 306 -14.67 -14.60 -2.51
C VAL A 306 -13.58 -14.03 -1.60
N GLU A 307 -12.39 -13.86 -2.15
CA GLU A 307 -11.26 -13.19 -1.49
C GLU A 307 -11.21 -11.72 -1.87
N TRP A 308 -11.23 -10.81 -0.89
CA TRP A 308 -11.29 -9.38 -1.15
C TRP A 308 -9.93 -8.70 -0.99
N TYR A 309 -9.52 -7.97 -2.02
CA TYR A 309 -8.37 -7.07 -2.01
C TYR A 309 -8.84 -5.66 -2.36
N CYS A 310 -8.56 -4.71 -1.49
CA CYS A 310 -9.12 -3.36 -1.57
C CYS A 310 -8.00 -2.33 -1.39
N ALA A 311 -7.83 -1.43 -2.37
CA ALA A 311 -6.80 -0.40 -2.29
C ALA A 311 -7.26 0.96 -2.80
N GLY A 312 -6.89 2.02 -2.09
CA GLY A 312 -7.15 3.40 -2.50
C GLY A 312 -7.55 4.30 -1.34
N PRO A 313 -8.42 5.30 -1.57
CA PRO A 313 -8.67 6.35 -0.61
C PRO A 313 -9.41 5.84 0.64
N PRO A 314 -9.16 6.42 1.83
CA PRO A 314 -9.74 5.94 3.09
C PRO A 314 -11.28 5.90 3.09
N PRO A 315 -12.02 6.89 2.53
CA PRO A 315 -13.47 6.81 2.46
C PRO A 315 -13.99 5.57 1.72
N MET A 316 -13.32 5.15 0.64
CA MET A 316 -13.72 3.98 -0.14
C MET A 316 -13.48 2.68 0.65
N THR A 317 -12.30 2.54 1.24
CA THR A 317 -11.94 1.34 2.00
C THR A 317 -12.74 1.22 3.31
N GLN A 318 -13.09 2.34 3.94
CA GLN A 318 -13.97 2.39 5.10
C GLN A 318 -15.41 1.97 4.75
N ALA A 319 -15.94 2.44 3.62
CA ALA A 319 -17.26 2.02 3.14
C ALA A 319 -17.30 0.50 2.87
N LEU A 320 -16.29 -0.04 2.19
CA LEU A 320 -16.16 -1.49 1.98
C LEU A 320 -16.06 -2.25 3.31
N GLN A 321 -15.32 -1.73 4.29
CA GLN A 321 -15.21 -2.36 5.60
C GLN A 321 -16.54 -2.39 6.35
N GLN A 322 -17.31 -1.31 6.28
CA GLN A 322 -18.65 -1.28 6.86
C GLN A 322 -19.53 -2.39 6.23
N VAL A 323 -19.62 -2.41 4.90
CA VAL A 323 -20.49 -3.37 4.21
C VAL A 323 -20.01 -4.81 4.43
N LEU A 324 -18.74 -5.10 4.17
CA LEU A 324 -18.25 -6.48 4.19
C LEU A 324 -18.15 -7.03 5.62
N VAL A 325 -17.53 -6.30 6.54
CA VAL A 325 -17.19 -6.84 7.87
C VAL A 325 -18.30 -6.63 8.89
N VAL A 326 -18.99 -5.49 8.84
CA VAL A 326 -20.00 -5.13 9.85
C VAL A 326 -21.38 -5.60 9.41
N ASP A 327 -21.79 -5.28 8.18
CA ASP A 327 -23.17 -5.54 7.73
C ASP A 327 -23.36 -6.98 7.26
N HIS A 328 -22.36 -7.54 6.55
CA HIS A 328 -22.43 -8.89 5.97
C HIS A 328 -21.56 -9.94 6.68
N LEU A 329 -20.79 -9.55 7.69
CA LEU A 329 -19.97 -10.46 8.51
C LEU A 329 -19.00 -11.35 7.70
N VAL A 330 -18.49 -10.85 6.57
CA VAL A 330 -17.41 -11.50 5.82
C VAL A 330 -16.23 -11.70 6.77
N PRO A 331 -15.65 -12.92 6.88
CA PRO A 331 -14.56 -13.19 7.80
C PRO A 331 -13.39 -12.22 7.57
N VAL A 332 -12.87 -11.62 8.64
CA VAL A 332 -11.79 -10.62 8.55
C VAL A 332 -10.55 -11.14 7.82
N GLY A 333 -10.27 -12.44 7.93
CA GLY A 333 -9.17 -13.09 7.21
C GLY A 333 -9.34 -13.16 5.69
N GLN A 334 -10.53 -12.84 5.16
CA GLN A 334 -10.85 -12.82 3.73
C GLN A 334 -10.84 -11.40 3.12
N VAL A 335 -10.46 -10.38 3.91
CA VAL A 335 -10.54 -8.99 3.48
C VAL A 335 -9.23 -8.27 3.75
N HIS A 336 -8.59 -7.84 2.66
CA HIS A 336 -7.26 -7.27 2.67
C HIS A 336 -7.31 -5.80 2.21
N TYR A 337 -6.89 -4.89 3.09
CA TYR A 337 -6.94 -3.45 2.83
C TYR A 337 -5.55 -2.83 2.72
N ASP A 338 -5.31 -2.10 1.63
CA ASP A 338 -4.19 -1.21 1.43
C ASP A 338 -4.70 0.25 1.36
N ARG A 339 -4.73 0.93 2.51
CA ARG A 339 -5.34 2.26 2.65
C ARG A 339 -4.32 3.37 2.45
N PHE A 340 -4.62 4.29 1.53
CA PHE A 340 -3.72 5.41 1.20
C PHE A 340 -4.07 6.64 2.05
N PHE A 341 -3.27 6.90 3.09
CA PHE A 341 -3.39 8.05 3.98
C PHE A 341 -2.54 9.24 3.53
#